data_AF-A0A2T3Z0P8-F1
#
_entry.id   AF-A0A2T3Z0P8-F1
#
_cell.length_a   1.000
_cell.length_b   1.000
_cell.length_c   1.000
_cell.angle_alpha   90.00
_cell.angle_beta   90.00
_cell.angle_gamma   90.00
#
_symmetry.space_group_name_H-M   'P 1'
#
loop_
_entity.id
_entity.type
_entity.pdbx_description
1 polymer ?
#
loop_
_entity_poly.entity_id
_entity_poly.type
_entity_poly.pdbx_seq_one_letter_code
_entity_poly.pdbx_strand_id
1 'polypeptide(L)'
;PSYHHHRLPETEQWSSMREEYSDSLHSLVGKEGMPSPARRPQRPRIRFTPEEDQLLIELKEQKHLTWKQIADFFPGRNSGTLQVRYCTKLRAEAMPWTREMDQRLLEALQSYEDEKWRNVAQRVGNGVTPMGCCDRVWELFN
;
A
#
# COMPACT_ATOMS: atom_id res chain seq x y z
N PRO A 1 52.00 17.93 -23.43
CA PRO A 1 50.88 17.39 -22.62
C PRO A 1 50.62 15.92 -23.00
N SER A 2 51.08 14.98 -22.18
CA SER A 2 50.93 13.54 -22.40
C SER A 2 49.58 13.09 -21.84
N TYR A 3 48.71 12.55 -22.69
CA TYR A 3 47.42 11.98 -22.28
C TYR A 3 47.61 10.49 -22.00
N HIS A 4 47.41 10.06 -20.76
CA HIS A 4 47.39 8.65 -20.37
C HIS A 4 45.96 8.12 -20.46
N HIS A 5 45.71 7.17 -21.36
CA HIS A 5 44.47 6.40 -21.38
C HIS A 5 44.59 5.20 -20.43
N HIS A 6 43.81 5.20 -19.36
CA HIS A 6 43.62 4.02 -18.52
C HIS A 6 42.63 3.06 -19.20
N ARG A 7 43.12 1.90 -19.66
CA ARG A 7 42.28 0.79 -20.11
C ARG A 7 41.89 -0.05 -18.90
N LEU A 8 40.59 -0.18 -18.62
CA LEU A 8 40.08 -1.08 -17.57
C LEU A 8 40.18 -2.55 -18.03
N PRO A 9 40.39 -3.53 -17.12
CA PRO A 9 40.43 -4.94 -17.47
C PRO A 9 39.06 -5.45 -17.89
N GLU A 10 39.07 -6.41 -18.82
CA GLU A 10 37.92 -7.01 -19.50
C GLU A 10 36.96 -7.72 -18.52
N THR A 11 35.66 -7.40 -18.66
CA THR A 11 34.54 -7.80 -17.81
C THR A 11 34.05 -9.23 -18.07
N GLU A 12 34.94 -10.22 -18.07
CA GLU A 12 34.57 -11.64 -18.26
C GLU A 12 34.59 -12.43 -16.94
N GLN A 13 35.19 -11.91 -15.86
CA GLN A 13 35.26 -12.59 -14.56
C GLN A 13 34.03 -12.35 -13.65
N TRP A 14 33.22 -11.32 -13.93
CA TRP A 14 32.05 -10.99 -13.10
C TRP A 14 30.79 -11.83 -13.40
N SER A 15 30.74 -12.50 -14.56
CA SER A 15 29.58 -13.33 -14.92
C SER A 15 29.53 -14.64 -14.14
N SER A 16 30.69 -15.25 -13.87
CA SER A 16 30.78 -16.49 -13.07
C SER A 16 30.43 -16.25 -11.59
N MET A 17 30.81 -15.10 -11.02
CA MET A 17 30.45 -14.73 -9.64
C MET A 17 28.96 -14.42 -9.43
N ARG A 18 28.20 -14.17 -10.51
CA ARG A 18 26.78 -13.75 -10.40
C ARG A 18 25.82 -14.94 -10.24
N GLU A 19 26.16 -16.10 -10.80
CA GLU A 19 25.37 -17.33 -10.70
C GLU A 19 25.45 -17.94 -9.29
N GLU A 20 26.65 -17.98 -8.70
CA GLU A 20 26.91 -18.60 -7.38
C GLU A 20 26.34 -17.78 -6.20
N TYR A 21 26.13 -16.47 -6.39
CA TYR A 21 25.54 -15.58 -5.38
C TYR A 21 24.01 -15.68 -5.27
N SER A 22 23.32 -16.17 -6.31
CA SER A 22 21.85 -16.23 -6.29
C SER A 22 21.33 -17.35 -5.39
N ASP A 23 22.05 -18.46 -5.30
CA ASP A 23 21.68 -19.63 -4.49
C ASP A 23 22.03 -19.46 -3.00
N SER A 24 22.89 -18.48 -2.68
CA SER A 24 23.30 -18.13 -1.31
C SER A 24 22.37 -17.12 -0.61
N LEU A 25 21.34 -16.62 -1.31
CA LEU A 25 20.31 -15.79 -0.67
C LEU A 25 19.24 -16.61 0.07
N HIS A 26 19.41 -17.93 0.17
CA HIS A 26 18.64 -18.77 1.08
C HIS A 26 19.17 -18.62 2.52
N SER A 27 18.30 -18.08 3.37
CA SER A 27 18.47 -17.85 4.82
C SER A 27 19.59 -18.68 5.47
N LEU A 28 20.63 -18.00 5.97
CA LEU A 28 21.76 -18.62 6.68
C LEU A 28 21.39 -19.13 8.09
N VAL A 29 20.13 -18.98 8.48
CA VAL A 29 19.59 -19.42 9.77
C VAL A 29 19.48 -20.95 9.77
N GLY A 30 20.29 -21.62 10.61
CA GLY A 30 20.27 -23.08 10.78
C GLY A 30 21.40 -23.85 10.09
N LYS A 31 22.35 -23.16 9.44
CA LYS A 31 23.55 -23.80 8.88
C LYS A 31 24.54 -24.22 9.98
N GLU A 32 25.19 -25.37 9.78
CA GLU A 32 26.19 -25.92 10.69
C GLU A 32 27.39 -24.95 10.83
N GLY A 33 27.79 -24.63 12.07
CA GLY A 33 28.82 -23.64 12.37
C GLY A 33 28.34 -22.18 12.53
N MET A 34 27.06 -21.86 12.23
CA MET A 34 26.49 -20.54 12.53
C MET A 34 25.97 -20.47 13.97
N PRO A 35 26.07 -19.31 14.64
CA PRO A 35 25.53 -19.14 15.99
C PRO A 35 24.01 -19.39 15.98
N SER A 36 23.51 -20.00 17.06
CA SER A 36 22.06 -20.18 17.23
C SER A 36 21.35 -18.84 17.02
N PRO A 37 20.24 -18.80 16.27
CA PRO A 37 19.52 -17.55 16.02
C PRO A 37 19.25 -16.83 17.33
N ALA A 38 19.60 -15.54 17.39
CA ALA A 38 19.38 -14.75 18.57
C ALA A 38 17.91 -14.89 18.99
N ARG A 39 17.65 -15.23 20.27
CA ARG A 39 16.30 -15.25 20.80
C ARG A 39 15.69 -13.87 20.55
N ARG A 40 14.65 -13.82 19.71
CA ARG A 40 13.96 -12.56 19.42
C ARG A 40 13.57 -11.93 20.76
N PRO A 41 13.93 -10.66 21.02
CA PRO A 41 13.57 -9.99 22.25
C PRO A 41 12.05 -10.10 22.43
N GLN A 42 11.63 -10.84 23.46
CA GLN A 42 10.22 -10.94 23.82
C GLN A 42 9.85 -9.65 24.55
N ARG A 43 9.71 -8.55 23.79
CA ARG A 43 9.16 -7.32 24.36
C ARG A 43 7.74 -7.64 24.85
N PRO A 44 7.39 -7.25 26.09
CA PRO A 44 6.02 -7.39 26.56
C PRO A 44 5.05 -6.83 25.52
N ARG A 45 4.10 -7.65 25.05
CA ARG A 45 3.05 -7.21 24.14
C ARG A 45 2.04 -6.40 24.94
N ILE A 46 2.37 -5.13 25.19
CA ILE A 46 1.45 -4.17 25.80
C ILE A 46 0.30 -3.97 24.80
N ARG A 47 -0.90 -4.41 25.19
CA ARG A 47 -2.11 -4.23 24.38
C ARG A 47 -2.49 -2.75 24.37
N PHE A 48 -3.18 -2.32 23.32
CA PHE A 48 -3.80 -1.01 23.30
C PHE A 48 -5.10 -1.05 24.12
N THR A 49 -5.28 -0.04 24.95
CA THR A 49 -6.52 0.22 25.69
C THR A 49 -7.44 1.13 24.86
N PRO A 50 -8.76 1.12 25.11
CA PRO A 50 -9.68 2.04 24.44
C PRO A 50 -9.32 3.51 24.63
N GLU A 51 -8.83 3.89 25.80
CA GLU A 51 -8.40 5.26 26.11
C GLU A 51 -7.19 5.68 25.27
N GLU A 52 -6.25 4.75 25.08
CA GLU A 52 -5.09 4.96 24.20
C GLU A 52 -5.50 5.04 22.72
N ASP A 53 -6.46 4.24 22.29
CA ASP A 53 -7.00 4.32 20.93
C ASP A 53 -7.70 5.66 20.68
N GLN A 54 -8.51 6.13 21.64
CA GLN A 54 -9.17 7.43 21.56
C GLN A 54 -8.18 8.59 21.50
N LEU A 55 -7.15 8.56 22.36
CA LEU A 55 -6.07 9.55 22.33
C LEU A 55 -5.33 9.54 20.99
N LEU A 56 -5.09 8.34 20.43
CA LEU A 56 -4.41 8.19 19.14
C LEU A 56 -5.23 8.79 18.00
N ILE A 57 -6.55 8.58 18.00
CA ILE A 57 -7.49 9.16 17.03
C ILE A 57 -7.52 10.69 17.17
N GLU A 58 -7.67 11.22 18.38
CA GLU A 58 -7.70 12.67 18.63
C GLU A 58 -6.45 13.36 18.11
N LEU A 59 -5.26 12.86 18.50
CA LEU A 59 -4.00 13.48 18.11
C LEU A 59 -3.78 13.41 16.59
N LYS A 60 -4.28 12.37 15.93
CA LYS A 60 -4.11 12.17 14.49
C LYS A 60 -5.12 12.95 13.64
N GLU A 61 -6.39 12.94 14.01
CA GLU A 61 -7.51 13.48 13.21
C GLU A 61 -7.91 14.89 13.62
N GLN A 62 -7.80 15.25 14.89
CA GLN A 62 -8.22 16.57 15.37
C GLN A 62 -7.05 17.54 15.51
N LYS A 63 -5.90 17.05 16.00
CA LYS A 63 -4.68 17.85 16.16
C LYS A 63 -3.74 17.78 14.95
N HIS A 64 -4.01 16.88 14.01
CA HIS A 64 -3.23 16.65 12.79
C HIS A 64 -1.72 16.47 13.02
N LEU A 65 -1.34 15.83 14.13
CA LEU A 65 0.06 15.62 14.48
C LEU A 65 0.72 14.54 13.61
N THR A 66 2.04 14.64 13.45
CA THR A 66 2.85 13.59 12.83
C THR A 66 3.02 12.41 13.77
N TRP A 67 3.22 11.20 13.24
CA TRP A 67 3.45 9.99 14.07
C TRP A 67 4.59 10.13 15.07
N LYS A 68 5.62 10.91 14.71
CA LYS A 68 6.75 11.19 15.59
C LYS A 68 6.32 12.02 16.79
N GLN A 69 5.56 13.10 16.58
CA GLN A 69 5.02 13.93 17.67
C GLN A 69 4.01 13.16 18.52
N ILE A 70 3.17 12.32 17.90
CA ILE A 70 2.22 11.49 18.63
C ILE A 70 2.95 10.51 19.57
N ALA A 71 4.08 9.95 19.15
CA ALA A 71 4.84 9.00 19.98
C ALA A 71 5.30 9.59 21.32
N ASP A 72 5.48 10.91 21.42
CA ASP A 72 5.84 11.60 22.65
C ASP A 72 4.73 11.49 23.74
N PHE A 73 3.49 11.19 23.34
CA PHE A 73 2.34 10.99 24.24
C PHE A 73 2.10 9.52 24.62
N PHE A 74 2.85 8.57 24.06
CA PHE A 74 2.69 7.13 24.32
C PHE A 74 3.99 6.51 24.83
N PRO A 75 4.30 6.65 26.14
CA PRO A 75 5.54 6.11 26.70
C PRO A 75 5.66 4.60 26.44
N GLY A 76 6.82 4.17 25.97
CA GLY A 76 7.08 2.77 25.65
C GLY A 76 6.53 2.28 24.31
N ARG A 77 5.82 3.12 23.54
CA ARG A 77 5.45 2.84 22.15
C ARG A 77 6.25 3.73 21.19
N ASN A 78 6.52 3.20 20.00
CA ASN A 78 7.15 3.97 18.93
C ASN A 78 6.11 4.37 17.88
N SER A 79 6.44 5.40 17.11
CA SER A 79 5.60 5.95 16.02
C SER A 79 5.11 4.89 15.03
N GLY A 80 5.96 3.94 14.64
CA GLY A 80 5.59 2.86 13.71
C GLY A 80 4.50 1.94 14.27
N THR A 81 4.57 1.62 15.57
CA THR A 81 3.57 0.78 16.25
C THR A 81 2.22 1.49 16.31
N LEU A 82 2.23 2.80 16.60
CA LEU A 82 1.03 3.64 16.61
C LEU A 82 0.41 3.78 15.21
N GLN A 83 1.23 3.99 14.19
CA GLN A 83 0.78 4.04 12.80
C GLN A 83 0.11 2.74 12.37
N VAL A 84 0.71 1.59 12.68
CA VAL A 84 0.10 0.28 12.37
C VAL A 84 -1.21 0.09 13.10
N ARG A 85 -1.28 0.40 14.41
CA ARG A 85 -2.53 0.34 15.19
C ARG A 85 -3.62 1.18 14.55
N TYR A 86 -3.31 2.44 14.25
CA TYR A 86 -4.26 3.36 13.65
C TYR A 86 -4.76 2.87 12.28
N CYS A 87 -3.85 2.57 11.35
CA CYS A 87 -4.21 2.17 9.99
C CYS A 87 -4.99 0.85 9.92
N THR A 88 -4.72 -0.08 10.83
CA THR A 88 -5.33 -1.43 10.79
C THR A 88 -6.57 -1.60 11.65
N LYS A 89 -6.76 -0.76 12.69
CA LYS A 89 -7.83 -0.94 13.67
C LYS A 89 -8.70 0.29 13.90
N LEU A 90 -8.18 1.51 13.71
CA LEU A 90 -8.89 2.73 14.15
C LEU A 90 -9.35 3.62 13.00
N ARG A 91 -8.62 3.62 11.87
CA ARG A 91 -8.85 4.56 10.77
C ARG A 91 -10.28 4.53 10.23
N ALA A 92 -10.89 3.36 10.16
CA ALA A 92 -12.26 3.20 9.63
C ALA A 92 -13.30 3.84 10.56
N GLU A 93 -13.12 3.74 11.87
CA GLU A 93 -14.01 4.37 12.86
C GLU A 93 -13.74 5.88 12.96
N ALA A 94 -12.49 6.29 12.77
CA ALA A 94 -12.07 7.68 12.82
C ALA A 94 -12.53 8.51 11.61
N MET A 95 -12.70 7.88 10.44
CA MET A 95 -13.23 8.50 9.22
C MET A 95 -14.52 7.80 8.78
N PRO A 96 -15.65 8.08 9.43
CA PRO A 96 -16.94 7.58 8.98
C PRO A 96 -17.27 8.14 7.59
N TRP A 97 -17.94 7.33 6.76
CA TRP A 97 -18.49 7.81 5.50
C TRP A 97 -19.48 8.94 5.78
N THR A 98 -19.24 10.08 5.15
CA THR A 98 -20.13 11.24 5.23
C THR A 98 -21.12 11.19 4.07
N ARG A 99 -22.27 11.83 4.25
CA ARG A 99 -23.28 11.94 3.18
C ARG A 99 -22.69 12.58 1.92
N GLU A 100 -21.77 13.52 2.08
CA GLU A 100 -21.07 14.19 0.99
C GLU A 100 -20.12 13.22 0.26
N MET A 101 -19.46 12.31 0.99
CA MET A 101 -18.62 11.27 0.39
C MET A 101 -19.48 10.24 -0.36
N ASP A 102 -20.62 9.85 0.21
CA ASP A 102 -21.59 8.97 -0.45
C ASP A 102 -22.13 9.60 -1.73
N GLN A 103 -22.47 10.89 -1.70
CA GLN A 103 -22.94 11.60 -2.87
C GLN A 103 -21.89 11.62 -3.99
N ARG A 104 -20.62 11.92 -3.66
CA ARG A 104 -19.51 11.86 -4.64
C ARG A 104 -19.28 10.45 -5.18
N LEU A 105 -19.45 9.43 -4.34
CA LEU A 105 -19.35 8.03 -4.76
C LEU A 105 -20.44 7.69 -5.77
N LEU A 106 -21.70 8.08 -5.51
CA LEU A 106 -22.83 7.85 -6.40
C LEU A 106 -22.64 8.57 -7.75
N GLU A 107 -22.19 9.83 -7.72
CA GLU A 107 -21.88 10.60 -8.93
C GLU A 107 -20.76 9.95 -9.76
N ALA A 108 -19.71 9.46 -9.09
CA ALA A 108 -18.63 8.75 -9.77
C ALA A 108 -19.11 7.47 -10.44
N LEU A 109 -19.94 6.66 -9.75
CA LEU A 109 -20.52 5.44 -10.32
C LEU A 109 -21.41 5.75 -11.54
N GLN A 110 -22.28 6.75 -11.43
CA GLN A 110 -23.14 7.15 -12.55
C GLN A 110 -22.31 7.60 -13.76
N SER A 111 -21.29 8.44 -13.54
CA SER A 111 -20.41 8.89 -14.63
C SER A 111 -19.67 7.73 -15.31
N TYR A 112 -19.27 6.71 -14.54
CA TYR A 112 -18.62 5.52 -15.06
C TYR A 112 -19.57 4.69 -15.94
N GLU A 113 -20.83 4.54 -15.52
CA GLU A 113 -21.85 3.84 -16.31
C GLU A 113 -22.16 4.58 -17.61
N ASP A 114 -22.31 5.90 -17.56
CA ASP A 114 -22.52 6.73 -18.75
C ASP A 114 -21.35 6.62 -19.73
N GLU A 115 -20.12 6.70 -19.22
CA GLU A 115 -18.91 6.59 -20.02
C GLU A 115 -18.76 5.18 -20.61
N LYS A 116 -19.07 4.14 -19.83
CA LYS A 116 -19.08 2.74 -20.30
C LYS A 116 -19.97 2.59 -21.52
N TRP A 117 -21.21 3.08 -21.46
CA TRP A 117 -22.15 2.94 -22.58
C TRP A 117 -21.80 3.83 -23.77
N ARG A 118 -21.18 5.00 -23.55
CA ARG A 118 -20.60 5.80 -24.65
C ARG A 118 -19.55 5.04 -25.43
N ASN A 119 -18.62 4.40 -24.71
CA ASN A 119 -17.57 3.60 -25.33
C ASN A 119 -18.15 2.40 -26.09
N VAL A 120 -19.20 1.76 -25.57
CA VAL A 120 -19.90 0.69 -26.29
C VAL A 120 -20.55 1.22 -27.56
N ALA A 121 -21.32 2.30 -27.48
CA ALA A 121 -22.00 2.89 -28.64
C ALA A 121 -21.02 3.26 -29.76
N GLN A 122 -19.87 3.86 -29.42
CA GLN A 122 -18.82 4.18 -30.37
C GLN A 122 -18.29 2.95 -31.13
N ARG A 123 -18.25 1.77 -30.48
CA ARG A 123 -17.81 0.52 -31.10
C ARG A 123 -18.91 -0.19 -31.89
N VAL A 124 -20.17 -0.02 -31.50
CA VAL A 124 -21.31 -0.64 -32.19
C VAL A 124 -21.53 0.01 -33.57
N GLY A 125 -21.42 1.34 -33.65
CA GLY A 125 -21.46 2.04 -34.93
C GLY A 125 -22.08 3.43 -34.86
N ASN A 126 -21.91 4.18 -35.94
CA ASN A 126 -22.42 5.54 -36.06
C ASN A 126 -23.96 5.56 -35.98
N GLY A 127 -24.51 6.38 -35.09
CA GLY A 127 -25.96 6.59 -34.94
C GLY A 127 -26.61 5.81 -33.79
N VAL A 128 -25.86 4.95 -33.09
CA VAL A 128 -26.37 4.27 -31.88
C VAL A 128 -26.07 5.13 -30.65
N THR A 129 -27.07 5.30 -29.77
CA THR A 129 -26.90 6.06 -28.53
C THR A 129 -26.43 5.14 -27.39
N PRO A 130 -25.72 5.67 -26.38
CA PRO A 130 -25.33 4.91 -25.19
C PRO A 130 -26.53 4.21 -24.53
N MET A 131 -27.64 4.93 -24.37
CA MET A 131 -28.87 4.40 -23.79
C MET A 131 -29.46 3.27 -24.65
N GLY A 132 -29.48 3.43 -25.98
CA GLY A 132 -29.95 2.39 -26.88
C GLY A 132 -29.11 1.10 -26.82
N CYS A 133 -27.80 1.21 -26.58
CA CYS A 133 -26.97 0.03 -26.30
C CYS A 133 -27.36 -0.65 -24.98
N CYS A 134 -27.63 0.13 -23.93
CA CYS A 134 -28.04 -0.40 -22.63
C CYS A 134 -29.38 -1.13 -22.73
N ASP A 135 -30.39 -0.50 -23.34
CA ASP A 135 -31.72 -1.08 -23.54
C ASP A 135 -31.64 -2.38 -24.35
N ARG A 136 -30.84 -2.38 -25.42
CA ARG A 136 -30.66 -3.56 -26.26
C ARG A 136 -29.97 -4.71 -25.51
N VAL A 137 -29.02 -4.43 -24.63
CA VAL A 137 -28.39 -5.45 -23.79
C VAL A 137 -29.42 -6.02 -22.81
N TRP A 138 -30.25 -5.18 -22.19
CA TRP A 138 -31.32 -5.66 -21.31
C TRP A 138 -32.27 -6.63 -22.02
N GLU A 139 -32.73 -6.29 -23.23
CA GLU A 139 -33.58 -7.18 -24.05
C GLU A 139 -32.92 -8.52 -24.43
N LEU A 140 -31.58 -8.60 -24.46
CA LEU A 140 -30.89 -9.84 -24.83
C LEU A 140 -30.71 -10.78 -23.65
N PHE A 141 -30.70 -10.27 -22.42
CA PHE A 141 -30.41 -11.03 -21.20
C PHE A 141 -31.62 -11.21 -20.28
N ASN A 142 -32.77 -10.66 -20.64
CA ASN A 142 -34.01 -10.68 -19.87
C ASN A 142 -35.20 -11.08 -20.76
#